data_AF-A0A285AZY6-F1
#
_entry.id   AF-A0A285AZY6-F1
#
_cell.length_a   1.000
_cell.length_b   1.000
_cell.length_c   1.000
_cell.angle_alpha   90.00
_cell.angle_beta   90.00
_cell.angle_gamma   90.00
#
_symmetry.space_group_name_H-M   'P 1'
#
loop_
_entity.id
_entity.type
_entity.pdbx_description
1 polymer ?
#
loop_
_entity_poly.entity_id
_entity_poly.type
_entity_poly.pdbx_seq_one_letter_code
_entity_poly.pdbx_strand_id
1 'polypeptide(L)'
;MPEHGQCGWPAGCLMSALAGSWMLLSQPVWAAFSIPGYELVYNAPQETTLQDNDLRHAAEVWQQMFDAARSHIDLAQFYVANEKGSLLDGVLARLRAAGERGVKIRFLMEEKGVGLSTPETLTALKAIPNLELRVIPFHRLTGGIVHAKYLLVDGKEAFVGSQNFDWRALEQIQETGLRISDPQTVQQIQAIFDQDWQAQALLAESKPVPKPARQAVASAPQGNYLVASPRDYNPSGVIDSQVALPQLLASAKSRIRVQVMDYAPLAWGEKGSRPFYAPIDNALRSAAARGVQVELMVANWNLKKPEVFWLKSLSLVPNVQLKVVTIPPASRGFIPFARVVHSKLMTIDGTTAWVGTSNWSGGYFDNSRNLELVLNNASMAARVDALYSQLWNSRYAAPIKVDFDYPVPHPGREFE
;
A
#
# COMPACT_ATOMS: atom_id res chain seq x y z
N MET A 1 21.60 -42.64 -77.04
CA MET A 1 21.38 -41.85 -78.27
C MET A 1 20.07 -41.09 -78.10
N PRO A 2 20.01 -39.85 -78.58
CA PRO A 2 19.53 -38.73 -77.77
C PRO A 2 18.37 -37.95 -78.45
N GLU A 3 17.99 -36.83 -77.82
CA GLU A 3 17.36 -35.65 -78.43
C GLU A 3 15.88 -35.77 -78.85
N HIS A 4 14.99 -34.77 -78.78
CA HIS A 4 14.98 -33.33 -78.45
C HIS A 4 13.49 -32.93 -78.32
N GLY A 5 13.17 -31.78 -77.72
CA GLY A 5 11.96 -31.02 -78.14
C GLY A 5 11.01 -30.46 -77.08
N GLN A 6 11.44 -29.37 -76.44
CA GLN A 6 10.74 -28.11 -76.13
C GLN A 6 9.20 -27.97 -75.90
N CYS A 7 8.94 -27.06 -74.94
CA CYS A 7 7.93 -26.00 -74.91
C CYS A 7 6.55 -26.24 -74.26
N GLY A 8 6.26 -25.41 -73.25
CA GLY A 8 4.91 -25.05 -72.82
C GLY A 8 4.77 -24.78 -71.33
N TRP A 9 4.94 -23.53 -70.89
CA TRP A 9 4.30 -23.05 -69.66
C TRP A 9 2.80 -22.80 -69.96
N PRO A 10 1.89 -23.05 -69.02
CA PRO A 10 1.46 -21.94 -68.17
C PRO A 10 1.16 -22.29 -66.70
N ALA A 11 1.34 -21.27 -65.87
CA ALA A 11 0.56 -20.87 -64.69
C ALA A 11 -0.18 -21.93 -63.86
N GLY A 12 0.11 -21.95 -62.55
CA GLY A 12 -0.88 -22.37 -61.56
C GLY A 12 -0.32 -22.76 -60.19
N CYS A 13 -0.75 -21.99 -59.19
CA CYS A 13 -0.78 -22.31 -57.76
C CYS A 13 0.52 -22.26 -56.94
N LEU A 14 0.65 -21.12 -56.25
CA LEU A 14 1.22 -21.03 -54.91
C LEU A 14 0.63 -22.10 -53.97
N MET A 15 1.49 -22.80 -53.25
CA MET A 15 1.22 -23.11 -51.84
C MET A 15 2.49 -22.90 -51.03
N SER A 16 2.49 -21.79 -50.29
CA SER A 16 3.48 -21.36 -49.33
C SER A 16 3.45 -22.29 -48.11
N ALA A 17 4.51 -23.04 -47.87
CA ALA A 17 4.71 -23.73 -46.60
C ALA A 17 5.26 -22.72 -45.57
N LEU A 18 4.36 -22.15 -44.76
CA LEU A 18 4.76 -21.39 -43.57
C LEU A 18 4.97 -22.37 -42.41
N ALA A 19 6.24 -22.72 -42.18
CA ALA A 19 6.66 -23.33 -40.93
C ALA A 19 6.58 -22.25 -39.82
N GLY A 20 5.47 -22.26 -39.08
CA GLY A 20 5.32 -21.42 -37.89
C GLY A 20 6.10 -22.01 -36.72
N SER A 21 7.26 -21.42 -36.41
CA SER A 21 7.96 -21.66 -35.14
C SER A 21 7.15 -21.07 -33.98
N TRP A 22 6.50 -21.91 -33.21
CA TRP A 22 5.91 -21.52 -31.92
C TRP A 22 7.04 -21.40 -30.89
N MET A 23 7.62 -20.19 -30.75
CA MET A 23 8.38 -19.86 -29.56
C MET A 23 7.40 -19.67 -28.41
N LEU A 24 7.18 -20.73 -27.64
CA LEU A 24 6.65 -20.65 -26.28
C LEU A 24 7.70 -19.91 -25.44
N LEU A 25 7.57 -18.59 -25.33
CA LEU A 25 8.25 -17.81 -24.32
C LEU A 25 7.69 -18.25 -22.96
N SER A 26 8.36 -19.21 -22.31
CA SER A 26 8.15 -19.52 -20.91
C SER A 26 8.49 -18.26 -20.12
N GLN A 27 7.47 -17.51 -19.70
CA GLN A 27 7.63 -16.50 -18.67
C GLN A 27 8.23 -17.20 -17.45
N PRO A 28 9.27 -16.65 -16.80
CA PRO A 28 9.78 -17.25 -15.58
C PRO A 28 8.60 -17.33 -14.60
N VAL A 29 8.34 -18.53 -14.06
CA VAL A 29 7.37 -18.69 -12.98
C VAL A 29 8.04 -18.13 -11.74
N TRP A 30 7.94 -16.81 -11.55
CA TRP A 30 8.35 -16.16 -10.32
C TRP A 30 7.45 -16.67 -9.20
N ALA A 31 8.05 -17.09 -8.08
CA ALA A 31 7.29 -17.50 -6.92
C ALA A 31 6.51 -16.29 -6.40
N ALA A 32 5.18 -16.43 -6.31
CA ALA A 32 4.28 -15.42 -5.77
C ALA A 32 3.52 -16.05 -4.60
N PHE A 33 3.95 -15.79 -3.37
CA PHE A 33 3.22 -16.25 -2.21
C PHE A 33 1.80 -15.67 -2.22
N SER A 34 0.82 -16.56 -2.20
CA SER A 34 -0.59 -16.20 -2.20
C SER A 34 -1.41 -17.17 -1.38
N ILE A 35 -2.55 -16.67 -0.92
CA ILE A 35 -3.69 -17.44 -0.44
C ILE A 35 -4.86 -17.17 -1.41
N PRO A 36 -5.97 -17.93 -1.34
CA PRO A 36 -7.11 -17.69 -2.22
C PRO A 36 -7.56 -16.23 -2.18
N GLY A 37 -7.51 -15.54 -3.33
CA GLY A 37 -7.93 -14.15 -3.49
C GLY A 37 -6.90 -13.08 -3.10
N TYR A 38 -5.74 -13.43 -2.50
CA TYR A 38 -4.78 -12.45 -1.98
C TYR A 38 -3.32 -12.91 -2.20
N GLU A 39 -2.55 -12.11 -2.90
CA GLU A 39 -1.11 -12.28 -3.10
C GLU A 39 -0.36 -11.23 -2.28
N LEU A 40 0.65 -11.67 -1.51
CA LEU A 40 1.50 -10.77 -0.73
C LEU A 40 2.60 -10.18 -1.60
N VAL A 41 2.73 -8.86 -1.56
CA VAL A 41 3.70 -8.08 -2.34
C VAL A 41 4.59 -7.31 -1.39
N TYR A 42 5.88 -7.25 -1.72
CA TYR A 42 6.88 -6.65 -0.83
C TYR A 42 7.94 -5.89 -1.63
N ASN A 43 8.45 -4.81 -1.05
CA ASN A 43 9.63 -4.12 -1.55
C ASN A 43 10.63 -4.00 -0.39
N ALA A 44 11.83 -4.58 -0.54
CA ALA A 44 12.97 -4.24 0.29
C ALA A 44 13.64 -2.95 -0.21
N PRO A 45 14.17 -2.09 0.66
CA PRO A 45 15.13 -1.07 0.23
C PRO A 45 16.35 -1.76 -0.39
N GLN A 46 16.79 -1.27 -1.54
CA GLN A 46 18.02 -1.71 -2.20
C GLN A 46 19.22 -1.66 -1.22
N GLU A 47 20.23 -2.50 -1.46
CA GLU A 47 21.45 -2.58 -0.64
C GLU A 47 21.20 -2.97 0.84
N THR A 48 20.03 -3.51 1.15
CA THR A 48 19.78 -4.15 2.45
C THR A 48 19.94 -5.65 2.39
N THR A 49 20.06 -6.29 3.54
CA THR A 49 20.10 -7.76 3.66
C THR A 49 18.70 -8.39 3.78
N LEU A 50 17.64 -7.60 3.57
CA LEU A 50 16.27 -8.09 3.67
C LEU A 50 15.93 -8.89 2.42
N GLN A 51 15.44 -10.12 2.60
CA GLN A 51 15.11 -11.03 1.52
C GLN A 51 13.59 -11.13 1.30
N ASP A 52 13.23 -11.47 0.08
CA ASP A 52 11.85 -11.55 -0.41
C ASP A 52 11.69 -12.57 -1.55
N ASN A 53 12.50 -13.64 -1.52
CA ASN A 53 12.69 -14.58 -2.63
C ASN A 53 11.41 -15.25 -3.19
N ASP A 54 10.31 -15.26 -2.43
CA ASP A 54 9.00 -15.82 -2.82
C ASP A 54 7.90 -14.75 -2.98
N LEU A 55 8.26 -13.46 -2.91
CA LEU A 55 7.35 -12.33 -3.02
C LEU A 55 7.72 -11.48 -4.22
N ARG A 56 6.71 -11.07 -4.98
CA ARG A 56 6.90 -10.13 -6.08
C ARG A 56 6.96 -8.70 -5.57
N HIS A 57 7.57 -7.84 -6.39
CA HIS A 57 7.67 -6.40 -6.11
C HIS A 57 6.49 -5.65 -6.73
N ALA A 58 6.09 -4.54 -6.11
CA ALA A 58 4.94 -3.76 -6.57
C ALA A 58 5.08 -3.28 -8.02
N ALA A 59 6.28 -2.91 -8.47
CA ALA A 59 6.53 -2.47 -9.84
C ALA A 59 6.15 -3.55 -10.88
N GLU A 60 6.49 -4.81 -10.61
CA GLU A 60 6.15 -5.94 -11.49
C GLU A 60 4.64 -6.19 -11.49
N VAL A 61 4.04 -6.24 -10.28
CA VAL A 61 2.61 -6.50 -10.10
C VAL A 61 1.76 -5.43 -10.77
N TRP A 62 2.08 -4.15 -10.57
CA TRP A 62 1.33 -3.04 -11.17
C TRP A 62 1.44 -3.04 -12.69
N GLN A 63 2.64 -3.29 -13.24
CA GLN A 63 2.84 -3.40 -14.68
C GLN A 63 1.99 -4.53 -15.28
N GLN A 64 1.99 -5.71 -14.64
CA GLN A 64 1.16 -6.83 -15.08
C GLN A 64 -0.34 -6.49 -15.04
N MET A 65 -0.80 -5.85 -13.97
CA MET A 65 -2.20 -5.42 -13.84
C MET A 65 -2.58 -4.42 -14.94
N PHE A 66 -1.72 -3.43 -15.22
CA PHE A 66 -1.98 -2.46 -16.29
C PHE A 66 -1.93 -3.07 -17.69
N ASP A 67 -1.05 -4.05 -17.95
CA ASP A 67 -1.00 -4.78 -19.22
C ASP A 67 -2.24 -5.68 -19.41
N ALA A 68 -2.78 -6.23 -18.33
CA ALA A 68 -3.99 -7.06 -18.33
C ALA A 68 -5.28 -6.24 -18.53
N ALA A 69 -5.29 -4.95 -18.17
CA ALA A 69 -6.48 -4.09 -18.22
C ALA A 69 -7.14 -4.06 -19.61
N ARG A 70 -8.47 -4.13 -19.63
CA ARG A 70 -9.31 -4.14 -20.84
C ARG A 70 -10.33 -3.01 -20.92
N SER A 71 -10.80 -2.50 -19.78
CA SER A 71 -11.90 -1.55 -19.73
C SER A 71 -11.57 -0.30 -18.91
N HIS A 72 -11.10 -0.46 -17.67
CA HIS A 72 -10.78 0.66 -16.81
C HIS A 72 -9.70 0.36 -15.78
N ILE A 73 -8.99 1.41 -15.39
CA ILE A 73 -8.04 1.42 -14.27
C ILE A 73 -8.40 2.61 -13.38
N ASP A 74 -8.56 2.36 -12.08
CA ASP A 74 -8.82 3.39 -11.08
C ASP A 74 -7.66 3.43 -10.09
N LEU A 75 -7.13 4.62 -9.78
CA LEU A 75 -6.02 4.79 -8.82
C LEU A 75 -6.36 5.87 -7.81
N ALA A 76 -6.15 5.60 -6.52
CA ALA A 76 -6.18 6.62 -5.48
C ALA A 76 -4.82 6.68 -4.79
N GLN A 77 -4.20 7.86 -4.79
CA GLN A 77 -2.84 8.06 -4.33
C GLN A 77 -2.73 9.33 -3.48
N PHE A 78 -1.84 9.28 -2.48
CA PHE A 78 -1.53 10.48 -1.69
C PHE A 78 -0.75 11.49 -2.54
N TYR A 79 0.34 11.09 -3.19
CA TYR A 79 1.13 11.92 -4.11
C TYR A 79 1.79 11.05 -5.20
N VAL A 80 2.46 11.69 -6.16
CA VAL A 80 3.21 11.02 -7.25
C VAL A 80 4.62 11.59 -7.40
N ALA A 81 5.64 10.74 -7.41
CA ALA A 81 7.03 11.20 -7.53
C ALA A 81 7.89 10.20 -8.30
N ASN A 82 8.42 10.62 -9.44
CA ASN A 82 9.26 9.77 -10.27
C ASN A 82 10.69 10.30 -10.36
N GLU A 83 11.63 9.38 -10.57
CA GLU A 83 13.00 9.66 -10.98
C GLU A 83 13.25 8.94 -12.31
N LYS A 84 13.82 9.63 -13.29
CA LYS A 84 14.10 9.06 -14.61
C LYS A 84 15.08 7.88 -14.45
N GLY A 85 14.77 6.76 -15.08
CA GLY A 85 15.50 5.49 -14.99
C GLY A 85 15.05 4.58 -13.84
N SER A 86 14.14 5.03 -12.98
CA SER A 86 13.62 4.22 -11.87
C SER A 86 12.62 3.15 -12.34
N LEU A 87 12.25 2.24 -11.44
CA LEU A 87 11.19 1.26 -11.71
C LEU A 87 9.83 1.91 -12.01
N LEU A 88 9.57 3.14 -11.51
CA LEU A 88 8.31 3.84 -11.75
C LEU A 88 8.19 4.35 -13.20
N ASP A 89 9.30 4.58 -13.92
CA ASP A 89 9.27 4.86 -15.36
C ASP A 89 8.58 3.72 -16.13
N GLY A 90 8.94 2.47 -15.80
CA GLY A 90 8.32 1.28 -16.40
C GLY A 90 6.83 1.20 -16.10
N VAL A 91 6.44 1.46 -14.85
CA VAL A 91 5.03 1.50 -14.42
C VAL A 91 4.24 2.57 -15.19
N LEU A 92 4.78 3.79 -15.31
CA LEU A 92 4.17 4.88 -16.06
C LEU A 92 4.04 4.55 -17.55
N ALA A 93 5.03 3.88 -18.13
CA ALA A 93 4.97 3.42 -19.52
C ALA A 93 3.85 2.40 -19.74
N ARG A 94 3.65 1.44 -18.82
CA ARG A 94 2.54 0.47 -18.90
C ARG A 94 1.18 1.13 -18.70
N LEU A 95 1.07 2.09 -17.78
CA LEU A 95 -0.15 2.86 -17.60
C LEU A 95 -0.48 3.68 -18.85
N ARG A 96 0.53 4.31 -19.47
CA ARG A 96 0.38 5.00 -20.76
C ARG A 96 -0.09 4.07 -21.86
N ALA A 97 0.54 2.91 -22.00
CA ALA A 97 0.16 1.91 -22.99
C ALA A 97 -1.29 1.42 -22.79
N ALA A 98 -1.76 1.30 -21.54
CA ALA A 98 -3.17 1.00 -21.27
C ALA A 98 -4.10 2.10 -21.80
N GLY A 99 -3.77 3.36 -21.54
CA GLY A 99 -4.47 4.51 -22.08
C GLY A 99 -4.52 4.52 -23.60
N GLU A 100 -3.39 4.26 -24.26
CA GLU A 100 -3.27 4.15 -25.73
C GLU A 100 -4.11 3.00 -26.32
N ARG A 101 -4.28 1.90 -25.58
CA ARG A 101 -5.18 0.80 -25.94
C ARG A 101 -6.67 1.14 -25.79
N GLY A 102 -7.00 2.33 -25.28
CA GLY A 102 -8.40 2.76 -25.06
C GLY A 102 -8.95 2.45 -23.67
N VAL A 103 -8.12 1.97 -22.73
CA VAL A 103 -8.54 1.73 -21.34
C VAL A 103 -8.82 3.08 -20.67
N LYS A 104 -9.99 3.22 -20.03
CA LYS A 104 -10.33 4.44 -19.27
C LYS A 104 -9.55 4.47 -17.96
N ILE A 105 -8.82 5.55 -17.69
CA ILE A 105 -8.03 5.67 -16.47
C ILE A 105 -8.58 6.81 -15.61
N ARG A 106 -8.93 6.51 -14.36
CA ARG A 106 -9.32 7.51 -13.36
C ARG A 106 -8.25 7.57 -12.29
N PHE A 107 -7.62 8.74 -12.15
CA PHE A 107 -6.59 8.96 -11.13
C PHE A 107 -7.08 9.99 -10.14
N LEU A 108 -7.30 9.59 -8.88
CA LEU A 108 -7.68 10.47 -7.79
C LEU A 108 -6.47 10.73 -6.90
N MET A 109 -6.16 12.01 -6.65
CA MET A 109 -5.02 12.42 -5.85
C MET A 109 -5.42 13.36 -4.72
N GLU A 110 -4.83 13.20 -3.54
CA GLU A 110 -5.03 14.12 -2.43
C GLU A 110 -4.48 15.52 -2.73
N GLU A 111 -5.25 16.57 -2.40
CA GLU A 111 -4.85 17.97 -2.56
C GLU A 111 -3.53 18.30 -1.86
N LYS A 112 -3.35 17.86 -0.61
CA LYS A 112 -2.09 18.09 0.12
C LYS A 112 -0.88 17.40 -0.51
N GLY A 113 -1.10 16.35 -1.30
CA GLY A 113 -0.03 15.64 -1.99
C GLY A 113 0.44 16.29 -3.28
N VAL A 114 -0.29 17.28 -3.81
CA VAL A 114 0.14 18.03 -5.02
C VAL A 114 1.51 18.66 -4.80
N GLY A 115 1.73 19.31 -3.65
CA GLY A 115 3.02 19.95 -3.32
C GLY A 115 4.14 18.96 -2.97
N LEU A 116 3.80 17.70 -2.68
CA LEU A 116 4.77 16.61 -2.46
C LEU A 116 5.13 15.88 -3.76
N SER A 117 4.37 16.14 -4.83
CA SER A 117 4.56 15.48 -6.11
C SER A 117 5.62 16.19 -6.94
N THR A 118 6.38 15.44 -7.74
CA THR A 118 7.31 16.04 -8.71
C THR A 118 6.51 16.61 -9.90
N PRO A 119 6.69 17.88 -10.29
CA PRO A 119 5.90 18.52 -11.36
C PRO A 119 5.95 17.78 -12.72
N GLU A 120 7.09 17.20 -13.04
CA GLU A 120 7.33 16.44 -14.28
C GLU A 120 6.45 15.19 -14.31
N THR A 121 6.32 14.50 -13.17
CA THR A 121 5.45 13.30 -13.05
C THR A 121 3.98 13.66 -13.19
N LEU A 122 3.54 14.77 -12.58
CA LEU A 122 2.16 15.25 -12.75
C LEU A 122 1.87 15.60 -14.22
N THR A 123 2.84 16.21 -14.90
CA THR A 123 2.73 16.53 -16.33
C THR A 123 2.66 15.24 -17.17
N ALA A 124 3.53 14.27 -16.87
CA ALA A 124 3.57 12.99 -17.56
C ALA A 124 2.25 12.19 -17.40
N LEU A 125 1.67 12.17 -16.19
CA LEU A 125 0.37 11.54 -15.92
C LEU A 125 -0.76 12.20 -16.69
N LYS A 126 -0.86 13.53 -16.65
CA LYS A 126 -1.89 14.28 -17.41
C LYS A 126 -1.78 14.08 -18.92
N ALA A 127 -0.61 13.72 -19.42
CA ALA A 127 -0.36 13.44 -20.83
C ALA A 127 -0.67 11.98 -21.23
N ILE A 128 -1.12 11.12 -20.32
CA ILE A 128 -1.53 9.74 -20.66
C ILE A 128 -2.90 9.78 -21.36
N PRO A 129 -3.06 9.16 -22.55
CA PRO A 129 -4.35 9.08 -23.21
C PRO A 129 -5.42 8.42 -22.33
N ASN A 130 -6.67 8.89 -22.39
CA ASN A 130 -7.80 8.38 -21.61
C ASN A 130 -7.65 8.45 -20.08
N LEU A 131 -6.64 9.16 -19.56
CA LEU A 131 -6.48 9.42 -18.13
C LEU A 131 -7.16 10.72 -17.73
N GLU A 132 -8.07 10.63 -16.77
CA GLU A 132 -8.65 11.77 -16.05
C GLU A 132 -8.00 11.85 -14.66
N LEU A 133 -7.28 12.94 -14.39
CA LEU A 133 -6.71 13.23 -13.08
C LEU A 133 -7.62 14.20 -12.32
N ARG A 134 -8.08 13.77 -11.15
CA ARG A 134 -8.85 14.58 -10.20
C ARG A 134 -8.05 14.79 -8.92
N VAL A 135 -8.07 16.02 -8.41
CA VAL A 135 -7.50 16.36 -7.11
C VAL A 135 -8.65 16.58 -6.13
N ILE A 136 -8.64 15.84 -5.02
CA ILE A 136 -9.68 15.90 -3.99
C ILE A 136 -9.17 16.62 -2.74
N PRO A 137 -9.86 17.69 -2.28
CA PRO A 137 -9.59 18.31 -0.99
C PRO A 137 -10.32 17.54 0.11
N PHE A 138 -9.84 16.33 0.43
CA PHE A 138 -10.56 15.38 1.31
C PHE A 138 -10.81 15.94 2.72
N HIS A 139 -9.98 16.89 3.16
CA HIS A 139 -10.17 17.61 4.42
C HIS A 139 -11.54 18.31 4.51
N ARG A 140 -12.16 18.68 3.38
CA ARG A 140 -13.51 19.29 3.35
C ARG A 140 -14.64 18.29 3.62
N LEU A 141 -14.36 16.99 3.53
CA LEU A 141 -15.33 15.93 3.78
C LEU A 141 -15.32 15.51 5.25
N THR A 142 -14.12 15.29 5.80
CA THR A 142 -13.94 14.60 7.09
C THR A 142 -12.81 15.20 7.94
N GLY A 143 -12.15 16.28 7.49
CA GLY A 143 -10.99 16.87 8.16
C GLY A 143 -9.66 16.13 7.94
N GLY A 144 -9.67 14.97 7.28
CA GLY A 144 -8.47 14.17 6.99
C GLY A 144 -7.90 14.37 5.58
N ILE A 145 -7.26 13.32 5.06
CA ILE A 145 -6.68 13.25 3.72
C ILE A 145 -7.00 11.92 3.05
N VAL A 146 -6.85 11.82 1.72
CA VAL A 146 -6.64 10.52 1.07
C VAL A 146 -5.23 10.04 1.34
N HIS A 147 -5.10 9.18 2.36
CA HIS A 147 -3.83 8.54 2.69
C HIS A 147 -3.74 7.11 2.11
N ALA A 148 -4.85 6.49 1.71
CA ALA A 148 -4.83 5.19 1.07
C ALA A 148 -4.01 5.21 -0.24
N LYS A 149 -3.36 4.09 -0.54
CA LYS A 149 -2.71 3.84 -1.82
C LYS A 149 -3.26 2.56 -2.39
N TYR A 150 -4.09 2.71 -3.40
CA TYR A 150 -4.68 1.57 -4.06
C TYR A 150 -4.93 1.83 -5.53
N LEU A 151 -5.07 0.74 -6.27
CA LEU A 151 -5.51 0.75 -7.65
C LEU A 151 -6.45 -0.41 -7.92
N LEU A 152 -7.34 -0.27 -8.89
CA LEU A 152 -8.24 -1.31 -9.36
C LEU A 152 -8.11 -1.46 -10.88
N VAL A 153 -8.33 -2.68 -11.36
CA VAL A 153 -8.38 -3.01 -12.77
C VAL A 153 -9.66 -3.78 -13.08
N ASP A 154 -10.44 -3.25 -14.00
CA ASP A 154 -11.64 -3.87 -14.59
C ASP A 154 -12.71 -4.32 -13.57
N GLY A 155 -12.71 -3.79 -12.35
CA GLY A 155 -13.56 -4.25 -11.25
C GLY A 155 -13.32 -5.72 -10.84
N LYS A 156 -12.14 -6.29 -11.19
CA LYS A 156 -11.79 -7.70 -10.97
C LYS A 156 -10.58 -7.90 -10.09
N GLU A 157 -9.64 -6.95 -10.14
CA GLU A 157 -8.45 -6.99 -9.33
C GLU A 157 -8.23 -5.63 -8.67
N ALA A 158 -7.67 -5.64 -7.47
CA ALA A 158 -7.21 -4.46 -6.78
C ALA A 158 -5.80 -4.67 -6.25
N PHE A 159 -5.09 -3.59 -5.99
CA PHE A 159 -3.90 -3.59 -5.17
C PHE A 159 -4.09 -2.58 -4.05
N VAL A 160 -3.77 -2.97 -2.81
CA VAL A 160 -3.77 -2.08 -1.64
C VAL A 160 -2.44 -2.28 -0.92
N GLY A 161 -1.74 -1.21 -0.59
CA GLY A 161 -0.46 -1.32 0.10
C GLY A 161 0.05 0.00 0.65
N SER A 162 1.21 -0.07 1.30
CA SER A 162 1.86 1.11 1.84
C SER A 162 2.63 1.92 0.78
N GLN A 163 2.88 1.33 -0.40
CA GLN A 163 3.57 1.96 -1.52
C GLN A 163 2.81 3.18 -2.05
N ASN A 164 3.43 4.36 -1.94
CA ASN A 164 3.06 5.51 -2.77
C ASN A 164 3.37 5.23 -4.24
N PHE A 165 2.73 5.96 -5.15
CA PHE A 165 3.12 6.03 -6.56
C PHE A 165 4.42 6.83 -6.72
N ASP A 166 5.50 6.30 -6.12
CA ASP A 166 6.77 6.94 -5.87
C ASP A 166 7.90 5.97 -6.20
N TRP A 167 8.92 6.40 -6.95
CA TRP A 167 10.09 5.59 -7.24
C TRP A 167 10.79 5.09 -5.97
N ARG A 168 10.85 5.92 -4.92
CA ARG A 168 11.43 5.56 -3.62
C ARG A 168 10.66 4.42 -2.96
N ALA A 169 9.34 4.38 -3.10
CA ALA A 169 8.52 3.29 -2.56
C ALA A 169 8.82 1.95 -3.25
N LEU A 170 9.20 1.99 -4.54
CA LEU A 170 9.50 0.79 -5.31
C LEU A 170 10.94 0.28 -5.09
N GLU A 171 11.85 1.14 -4.63
CA GLU A 171 13.30 0.84 -4.64
C GLU A 171 14.03 1.10 -3.31
N GLN A 172 13.60 2.07 -2.51
CA GLN A 172 14.39 2.62 -1.39
C GLN A 172 13.69 2.60 -0.04
N ILE A 173 12.42 2.17 0.00
CA ILE A 173 11.59 2.13 1.19
C ILE A 173 11.10 0.70 1.38
N GLN A 174 11.03 0.27 2.63
CA GLN A 174 10.48 -1.05 2.94
C GLN A 174 8.96 -0.93 2.95
N GLU A 175 8.31 -1.66 2.03
CA GLU A 175 6.87 -1.55 1.77
C GLU A 175 6.22 -2.93 1.66
N THR A 176 4.92 -2.99 1.97
CA THR A 176 4.10 -4.20 1.86
C THR A 176 2.76 -3.85 1.25
N GLY A 177 2.24 -4.73 0.39
CA GLY A 177 0.91 -4.61 -0.18
C GLY A 177 0.31 -5.97 -0.52
N LEU A 178 -0.90 -5.93 -1.03
CA LEU A 178 -1.64 -7.08 -1.50
C LEU A 178 -2.15 -6.82 -2.91
N ARG A 179 -1.94 -7.77 -3.82
CA ARG A 179 -2.80 -7.91 -5.00
C ARG A 179 -3.99 -8.77 -4.61
N ILE A 180 -5.19 -8.33 -4.98
CA ILE A 180 -6.45 -8.83 -4.49
C ILE A 180 -7.32 -9.19 -5.68
N SER A 181 -7.86 -10.40 -5.68
CA SER A 181 -8.84 -10.91 -6.66
C SER A 181 -10.12 -11.44 -6.00
N ASP A 182 -10.24 -11.35 -4.67
CA ASP A 182 -11.48 -11.63 -3.97
C ASP A 182 -12.60 -10.69 -4.42
N PRO A 183 -13.69 -11.20 -5.04
CA PRO A 183 -14.69 -10.34 -5.68
C PRO A 183 -15.40 -9.39 -4.72
N GLN A 184 -15.68 -9.83 -3.49
CA GLN A 184 -16.36 -8.99 -2.50
C GLN A 184 -15.46 -7.83 -2.08
N THR A 185 -14.19 -8.11 -1.79
CA THR A 185 -13.22 -7.08 -1.41
C THR A 185 -13.01 -6.09 -2.54
N VAL A 186 -12.81 -6.56 -3.78
CA VAL A 186 -12.64 -5.69 -4.96
C VAL A 186 -13.86 -4.79 -5.16
N GLN A 187 -15.07 -5.33 -5.02
CA GLN A 187 -16.31 -4.53 -5.12
C GLN A 187 -16.40 -3.45 -4.04
N GLN A 188 -16.01 -3.76 -2.80
CA GLN A 188 -15.99 -2.79 -1.71
C GLN A 188 -14.97 -1.67 -1.96
N ILE A 189 -13.78 -2.00 -2.45
CA ILE A 189 -12.75 -1.02 -2.82
C ILE A 189 -13.26 -0.15 -3.98
N GLN A 190 -13.92 -0.74 -4.98
CA GLN A 190 -14.53 -0.01 -6.09
C GLN A 190 -15.60 0.98 -5.60
N ALA A 191 -16.46 0.56 -4.67
CA ALA A 191 -17.48 1.43 -4.08
C ALA A 191 -16.87 2.61 -3.31
N ILE A 192 -15.76 2.39 -2.60
CA ILE A 192 -14.99 3.46 -1.95
C ILE A 192 -14.46 4.44 -3.00
N PHE A 193 -13.82 3.93 -4.07
CA PHE A 193 -13.28 4.76 -5.14
C PHE A 193 -14.36 5.61 -5.81
N ASP A 194 -15.48 4.98 -6.20
CA ASP A 194 -16.56 5.67 -6.90
C ASP A 194 -17.20 6.76 -6.02
N GLN A 195 -17.33 6.51 -4.72
CA GLN A 195 -17.81 7.51 -3.76
C GLN A 195 -16.85 8.71 -3.69
N ASP A 196 -15.55 8.47 -3.51
CA ASP A 196 -14.55 9.54 -3.42
C ASP A 196 -14.43 10.30 -4.77
N TRP A 197 -14.55 9.59 -5.90
CA TRP A 197 -14.55 10.16 -7.25
C TRP A 197 -15.74 11.08 -7.52
N GLN A 198 -16.95 10.65 -7.12
CA GLN A 198 -18.17 11.45 -7.23
C GLN A 198 -18.14 12.65 -6.29
N ALA A 199 -17.66 12.46 -5.05
CA ALA A 199 -17.49 13.54 -4.09
C ALA A 199 -16.55 14.62 -4.62
N GLN A 200 -15.46 14.25 -5.26
CA GLN A 200 -14.55 15.20 -5.89
C GLN A 200 -15.27 16.05 -6.95
N ALA A 201 -16.08 15.45 -7.83
CA ALA A 201 -16.83 16.21 -8.84
C ALA A 201 -17.80 17.21 -8.21
N LEU A 202 -18.54 16.78 -7.18
CA LEU A 202 -19.47 17.67 -6.47
C LEU A 202 -18.71 18.82 -5.79
N LEU A 203 -17.59 18.55 -5.14
CA LEU A 203 -16.74 19.59 -4.52
C LEU A 203 -16.19 20.58 -5.56
N ALA A 204 -15.78 20.10 -6.74
CA ALA A 204 -15.31 20.95 -7.82
C ALA A 204 -16.40 21.92 -8.33
N GLU A 205 -17.67 21.48 -8.30
CA GLU A 205 -18.84 22.29 -8.65
C GLU A 205 -19.40 23.07 -7.46
N SER A 206 -18.73 23.08 -6.30
CA SER A 206 -19.22 23.68 -5.05
C SER A 206 -20.60 23.17 -4.61
N LYS A 207 -20.93 21.93 -4.99
CA LYS A 207 -22.17 21.25 -4.59
C LYS A 207 -21.98 20.49 -3.27
N PRO A 208 -23.04 20.33 -2.46
CA PRO A 208 -22.98 19.54 -1.25
C PRO A 208 -22.72 18.07 -1.58
N VAL A 209 -21.83 17.44 -0.81
CA VAL A 209 -21.56 15.99 -0.90
C VAL A 209 -22.48 15.26 0.08
N PRO A 210 -23.35 14.35 -0.39
CA PRO A 210 -24.19 13.55 0.50
C PRO A 210 -23.35 12.72 1.46
N LYS A 211 -23.76 12.66 2.73
CA LYS A 211 -23.17 11.71 3.68
C LYS A 211 -23.67 10.29 3.36
N PRO A 212 -22.79 9.28 3.34
CA PRO A 212 -23.21 7.90 3.20
C PRO A 212 -24.20 7.51 4.30
N ALA A 213 -25.19 6.68 3.95
CA ALA A 213 -26.13 6.16 4.95
C ALA A 213 -25.36 5.31 5.97
N ARG A 214 -25.40 5.71 7.25
CA ARG A 214 -24.85 4.89 8.34
C ARG A 214 -25.64 3.59 8.45
N GLN A 215 -24.98 2.46 8.31
CA GLN A 215 -25.55 1.16 8.65
C GLN A 215 -24.84 0.58 9.87
N ALA A 216 -25.59 -0.17 10.67
CA ALA A 216 -25.02 -0.98 11.72
C ALA A 216 -24.05 -1.98 11.07
N VAL A 217 -22.82 -2.01 11.56
CA VAL A 217 -21.83 -2.96 11.09
C VAL A 217 -22.26 -4.34 11.59
N ALA A 218 -22.45 -5.29 10.67
CA ALA A 218 -22.65 -6.69 11.02
C ALA A 218 -21.43 -7.21 11.81
N SER A 219 -21.57 -8.32 12.53
CA SER A 219 -20.41 -9.00 13.13
C SER A 219 -19.30 -9.20 12.10
N ALA A 220 -18.04 -9.02 12.50
CA ALA A 220 -16.90 -9.23 11.63
C ALA A 220 -16.99 -10.60 10.92
N PRO A 221 -16.77 -10.69 9.60
CA PRO A 221 -16.76 -11.95 8.88
C PRO A 221 -15.74 -12.92 9.44
N GLN A 222 -16.02 -14.22 9.34
CA GLN A 222 -15.05 -15.26 9.71
C GLN A 222 -13.87 -15.34 8.72
N GLY A 223 -14.11 -15.00 7.45
CA GLY A 223 -13.11 -15.02 6.38
C GLY A 223 -12.19 -13.80 6.37
N ASN A 224 -11.52 -13.59 5.24
CA ASN A 224 -10.76 -12.37 4.97
C ASN A 224 -11.74 -11.22 4.63
N TYR A 225 -11.44 -10.00 5.05
CA TYR A 225 -12.33 -8.85 4.78
C TYR A 225 -11.59 -7.51 4.77
N LEU A 226 -12.19 -6.55 4.07
CA LEU A 226 -11.76 -5.16 4.06
C LEU A 226 -12.30 -4.41 5.29
N VAL A 227 -11.45 -3.57 5.87
CA VAL A 227 -11.85 -2.46 6.73
C VAL A 227 -11.32 -1.16 6.14
N ALA A 228 -12.04 -0.07 6.35
CA ALA A 228 -11.62 1.24 5.87
C ALA A 228 -11.92 2.34 6.89
N SER A 229 -11.33 3.51 6.70
CA SER A 229 -11.65 4.71 7.46
C SER A 229 -11.95 5.86 6.48
N PRO A 230 -12.62 6.93 6.94
CA PRO A 230 -13.22 7.09 8.26
C PRO A 230 -14.65 6.53 8.34
N ARG A 231 -15.09 6.13 9.54
CA ARG A 231 -16.40 5.53 9.81
C ARG A 231 -17.57 6.24 9.12
N ASP A 232 -17.59 7.56 9.23
CA ASP A 232 -18.70 8.40 8.76
C ASP A 232 -18.70 8.63 7.26
N TYR A 233 -17.72 8.04 6.57
CA TYR A 233 -17.54 8.16 5.14
C TYR A 233 -17.25 6.81 4.45
N ASN A 234 -17.46 5.69 5.14
CA ASN A 234 -17.40 4.38 4.51
C ASN A 234 -18.71 4.04 3.80
N PRO A 235 -18.67 3.38 2.63
CA PRO A 235 -19.87 2.87 1.99
C PRO A 235 -20.45 1.71 2.81
N SER A 236 -21.71 1.38 2.52
CA SER A 236 -22.41 0.23 3.13
C SER A 236 -21.61 -1.07 2.96
N GLY A 237 -21.60 -1.89 4.01
CA GLY A 237 -20.89 -3.17 4.04
C GLY A 237 -19.40 -3.08 4.37
N VAL A 238 -18.80 -1.88 4.45
CA VAL A 238 -17.39 -1.72 4.84
C VAL A 238 -17.27 -1.41 6.33
N ILE A 239 -16.57 -2.27 7.04
CA ILE A 239 -16.31 -2.13 8.48
C ILE A 239 -15.32 -0.99 8.71
N ASP A 240 -15.54 -0.21 9.77
CA ASP A 240 -14.63 0.87 10.14
C ASP A 240 -13.33 0.35 10.79
N SER A 241 -12.18 0.82 10.31
CA SER A 241 -10.85 0.43 10.80
C SER A 241 -10.62 0.84 12.25
N GLN A 242 -11.15 1.98 12.70
CA GLN A 242 -11.01 2.44 14.09
C GLN A 242 -11.77 1.54 15.07
N VAL A 243 -12.87 0.94 14.63
CA VAL A 243 -13.63 -0.04 15.41
C VAL A 243 -12.98 -1.42 15.36
N ALA A 244 -12.59 -1.88 14.17
CA ALA A 244 -12.08 -3.24 13.97
C ALA A 244 -10.72 -3.49 14.65
N LEU A 245 -9.78 -2.53 14.55
CA LEU A 245 -8.43 -2.74 15.08
C LEU A 245 -8.41 -3.00 16.60
N PRO A 246 -9.05 -2.19 17.47
CA PRO A 246 -9.14 -2.50 18.90
C PRO A 246 -9.83 -3.83 19.21
N GLN A 247 -10.84 -4.23 18.44
CA GLN A 247 -11.52 -5.51 18.62
C GLN A 247 -10.61 -6.71 18.32
N LEU A 248 -9.80 -6.61 17.26
CA LEU A 248 -8.77 -7.62 16.95
C LEU A 248 -7.70 -7.68 18.05
N LEU A 249 -7.20 -6.52 18.50
CA LEU A 249 -6.24 -6.48 19.61
C LEU A 249 -6.83 -7.04 20.92
N ALA A 250 -8.14 -6.90 21.12
CA ALA A 250 -8.85 -7.49 22.26
C ALA A 250 -9.02 -9.01 22.14
N SER A 251 -9.08 -9.57 20.93
CA SER A 251 -9.25 -11.00 20.72
C SER A 251 -7.96 -11.80 20.98
N ALA A 252 -6.80 -11.17 20.82
CA ALA A 252 -5.48 -11.77 21.02
C ALA A 252 -5.33 -12.48 22.37
N LYS A 253 -4.73 -13.68 22.33
CA LYS A 253 -4.55 -14.59 23.46
C LYS A 253 -3.10 -14.74 23.89
N SER A 254 -2.15 -14.68 22.95
CA SER A 254 -0.75 -15.01 23.22
C SER A 254 0.23 -13.97 22.72
N ARG A 255 0.10 -13.52 21.46
CA ARG A 255 1.06 -12.60 20.84
C ARG A 255 0.42 -11.69 19.81
N ILE A 256 0.82 -10.42 19.85
CA ILE A 256 0.57 -9.39 18.85
C ILE A 256 1.92 -8.88 18.36
N ARG A 257 2.12 -8.87 17.05
CA ARG A 257 3.28 -8.23 16.40
C ARG A 257 2.80 -7.12 15.50
N VAL A 258 3.39 -5.95 15.60
CA VAL A 258 3.01 -4.75 14.85
C VAL A 258 4.24 -4.11 14.23
N GLN A 259 4.18 -3.79 12.95
CA GLN A 259 5.14 -2.95 12.26
C GLN A 259 4.38 -1.78 11.61
N VAL A 260 4.76 -0.55 11.96
CA VAL A 260 4.24 0.68 11.35
C VAL A 260 5.38 1.67 11.15
N MET A 261 5.20 2.69 10.30
CA MET A 261 6.17 3.80 10.26
C MET A 261 6.05 4.62 11.54
N ASP A 262 4.84 5.13 11.82
CA ASP A 262 4.56 5.98 12.96
C ASP A 262 3.52 5.35 13.89
N TYR A 263 3.82 5.37 15.19
CA TYR A 263 2.90 5.13 16.29
C TYR A 263 2.89 6.33 17.24
N ALA A 264 1.70 6.79 17.61
CA ALA A 264 1.50 7.75 18.70
C ALA A 264 0.03 7.75 19.13
N PRO A 265 -0.28 7.79 20.43
CA PRO A 265 -1.64 8.04 20.92
C PRO A 265 -1.99 9.52 20.84
N LEU A 266 -1.73 10.15 19.70
CA LEU A 266 -1.91 11.56 19.46
C LEU A 266 -2.65 11.78 18.14
N ALA A 267 -3.63 12.68 18.15
CA ALA A 267 -4.30 13.17 16.94
C ALA A 267 -3.75 14.52 16.50
N TRP A 268 -4.15 14.97 15.31
CA TRP A 268 -3.88 16.33 14.84
C TRP A 268 -5.06 17.22 15.21
N GLY A 269 -4.83 18.14 16.17
CA GLY A 269 -5.84 19.09 16.61
C GLY A 269 -5.65 20.48 16.00
N GLU A 270 -6.52 21.41 16.40
CA GLU A 270 -6.46 22.80 15.94
C GLU A 270 -5.13 23.46 16.33
N LYS A 271 -4.67 24.38 15.48
CA LYS A 271 -3.46 25.22 15.70
C LYS A 271 -2.21 24.41 16.07
N GLY A 272 -2.08 23.18 15.55
CA GLY A 272 -0.93 22.32 15.78
C GLY A 272 -0.93 21.58 17.12
N SER A 273 -2.03 21.62 17.88
CA SER A 273 -2.18 20.82 19.09
C SER A 273 -2.13 19.32 18.76
N ARG A 274 -1.66 18.51 19.72
CA ARG A 274 -1.59 17.04 19.62
C ARG A 274 -2.40 16.42 20.76
N PRO A 275 -3.75 16.44 20.69
CA PRO A 275 -4.59 15.87 21.74
C PRO A 275 -4.44 14.34 21.81
N PHE A 276 -4.69 13.78 23.00
CA PHE A 276 -4.60 12.34 23.23
C PHE A 276 -5.65 11.57 22.42
N TYR A 277 -5.19 10.52 21.74
CA TYR A 277 -5.99 9.61 20.92
C TYR A 277 -5.86 8.20 21.47
N ALA A 278 -6.83 7.82 22.30
CA ALA A 278 -6.79 6.63 23.14
C ALA A 278 -6.99 5.25 22.45
N PRO A 279 -7.80 5.09 21.37
CA PRO A 279 -8.32 3.77 20.99
C PRO A 279 -7.27 2.66 20.81
N ILE A 280 -6.17 2.97 20.12
CA ILE A 280 -5.13 1.99 19.79
C ILE A 280 -4.21 1.72 20.99
N ASP A 281 -3.76 2.77 21.69
CA ASP A 281 -2.87 2.65 22.85
C ASP A 281 -3.55 1.93 24.02
N ASN A 282 -4.82 2.26 24.29
CA ASN A 282 -5.61 1.53 25.28
C ASN A 282 -5.73 0.04 24.92
N ALA A 283 -5.96 -0.29 23.65
CA ALA A 283 -6.09 -1.68 23.21
C ALA A 283 -4.78 -2.46 23.35
N LEU A 284 -3.64 -1.87 22.96
CA LEU A 284 -2.31 -2.47 23.13
C LEU A 284 -1.94 -2.68 24.59
N ARG A 285 -2.12 -1.64 25.44
CA ARG A 285 -1.86 -1.74 26.88
C ARG A 285 -2.79 -2.75 27.55
N SER A 286 -4.06 -2.80 27.15
CA SER A 286 -5.01 -3.78 27.65
C SER A 286 -4.59 -5.20 27.25
N ALA A 287 -4.10 -5.42 26.03
CA ALA A 287 -3.58 -6.73 25.61
C ALA A 287 -2.39 -7.15 26.46
N ALA A 288 -1.41 -6.25 26.62
CA ALA A 288 -0.23 -6.49 27.45
C ALA A 288 -0.59 -6.81 28.91
N ALA A 289 -1.56 -6.08 29.49
CA ALA A 289 -2.07 -6.30 30.84
C ALA A 289 -2.79 -7.66 31.01
N ARG A 290 -3.36 -8.21 29.94
CA ARG A 290 -3.93 -9.58 29.93
C ARG A 290 -2.85 -10.68 29.81
N GLY A 291 -1.57 -10.33 29.71
CA GLY A 291 -0.47 -11.28 29.54
C GLY A 291 -0.10 -11.57 28.08
N VAL A 292 -0.71 -10.88 27.11
CA VAL A 292 -0.36 -11.01 25.68
C VAL A 292 1.00 -10.36 25.44
N GLN A 293 1.90 -11.05 24.74
CA GLN A 293 3.17 -10.47 24.30
C GLN A 293 2.93 -9.49 23.14
N VAL A 294 3.32 -8.23 23.31
CA VAL A 294 3.19 -7.20 22.28
C VAL A 294 4.58 -6.82 21.79
N GLU A 295 4.86 -7.03 20.52
CA GLU A 295 6.12 -6.63 19.88
C GLU A 295 5.83 -5.55 18.83
N LEU A 296 6.36 -4.34 19.02
CA LEU A 296 6.13 -3.19 18.13
C LEU A 296 7.43 -2.74 17.47
N MET A 297 7.41 -2.57 16.14
CA MET A 297 8.45 -1.87 15.40
C MET A 297 7.93 -0.57 14.81
N VAL A 298 8.73 0.48 14.96
CA VAL A 298 8.50 1.80 14.34
C VAL A 298 9.71 2.24 13.54
N ALA A 299 9.51 3.14 12.58
CA ALA A 299 10.63 3.79 11.90
C ALA A 299 11.42 4.71 12.86
N ASN A 300 12.71 4.90 12.61
CA ASN A 300 13.49 5.93 13.28
C ASN A 300 12.93 7.36 13.08
N TRP A 301 12.10 7.59 12.07
CA TRP A 301 11.38 8.85 11.87
C TRP A 301 10.35 9.16 12.97
N ASN A 302 9.84 8.13 13.66
CA ASN A 302 8.89 8.26 14.76
C ASN A 302 9.58 8.67 16.09
N LEU A 303 10.90 8.87 16.08
CA LEU A 303 11.68 9.41 17.21
C LEU A 303 11.53 10.93 17.41
N LYS A 304 10.75 11.61 16.57
CA LYS A 304 10.45 13.04 16.73
C LYS A 304 9.64 13.29 18.01
N LYS A 305 9.86 14.44 18.65
CA LYS A 305 9.06 14.90 19.80
C LYS A 305 7.70 15.42 19.29
N PRO A 306 6.58 15.19 20.02
CA PRO A 306 6.49 14.49 21.31
C PRO A 306 6.28 12.96 21.23
N GLU A 307 6.27 12.37 20.04
CA GLU A 307 5.88 10.96 19.83
C GLU A 307 6.84 9.97 20.51
N VAL A 308 8.13 10.26 20.52
CA VAL A 308 9.14 9.45 21.22
C VAL A 308 8.86 9.24 22.71
N PHE A 309 8.19 10.19 23.38
CA PHE A 309 7.82 10.02 24.78
C PHE A 309 6.78 8.91 24.98
N TRP A 310 5.87 8.75 24.00
CA TRP A 310 4.86 7.70 24.03
C TRP A 310 5.43 6.33 23.66
N LEU A 311 6.41 6.28 22.74
CA LEU A 311 7.16 5.06 22.47
C LEU A 311 7.88 4.57 23.73
N LYS A 312 8.59 5.47 24.43
CA LYS A 312 9.24 5.16 25.71
C LYS A 312 8.23 4.71 26.76
N SER A 313 7.13 5.44 26.94
CA SER A 313 6.06 5.06 27.87
C SER A 313 5.50 3.67 27.59
N LEU A 314 5.24 3.33 26.33
CA LEU A 314 4.70 2.04 25.94
C LEU A 314 5.73 0.91 26.17
N SER A 315 7.02 1.17 25.90
CA SER A 315 8.10 0.20 26.11
C SER A 315 8.34 -0.19 27.59
N LEU A 316 7.82 0.60 28.54
CA LEU A 316 7.89 0.31 29.97
C LEU A 316 6.72 -0.56 30.47
N VAL A 317 5.73 -0.84 29.63
CA VAL A 317 4.59 -1.70 29.99
C VAL A 317 5.05 -3.16 30.00
N PRO A 318 4.75 -3.95 31.05
CA PRO A 318 5.06 -5.38 31.06
C PRO A 318 4.49 -6.09 29.83
N ASN A 319 5.21 -7.09 29.32
CA ASN A 319 4.89 -7.83 28.08
C ASN A 319 4.97 -7.02 26.78
N VAL A 320 5.45 -5.77 26.80
CA VAL A 320 5.71 -4.98 25.59
C VAL A 320 7.20 -4.97 25.28
N GLN A 321 7.55 -5.22 24.01
CA GLN A 321 8.87 -4.99 23.45
C GLN A 321 8.75 -4.02 22.28
N LEU A 322 9.63 -3.02 22.22
CA LEU A 322 9.63 -2.01 21.17
C LEU A 322 11.01 -1.88 20.54
N LYS A 323 11.07 -2.02 19.22
CA LYS A 323 12.27 -1.75 18.43
C LYS A 323 12.07 -0.58 17.46
N VAL A 324 13.14 0.17 17.26
CA VAL A 324 13.24 1.24 16.28
C VAL A 324 14.05 0.72 15.10
N VAL A 325 13.52 0.90 13.89
CA VAL A 325 14.17 0.45 12.66
C VAL A 325 14.85 1.62 11.98
N THR A 326 16.15 1.46 11.72
CA THR A 326 16.97 2.40 10.96
C THR A 326 17.55 1.72 9.73
N ILE A 327 17.12 2.14 8.54
CA ILE A 327 17.71 1.69 7.28
C ILE A 327 18.91 2.61 6.96
N PRO A 328 20.10 2.06 6.68
CA PRO A 328 21.27 2.87 6.39
C PRO A 328 21.12 3.65 5.08
N PRO A 329 21.84 4.77 4.90
CA PRO A 329 21.92 5.46 3.61
C PRO A 329 22.32 4.52 2.47
N ALA A 330 21.89 4.84 1.24
CA ALA A 330 22.32 4.12 0.05
C ALA A 330 23.75 4.52 -0.33
N SER A 331 24.45 3.68 -1.09
CA SER A 331 25.81 3.96 -1.55
C SER A 331 25.89 5.17 -2.49
N ARG A 332 24.77 5.53 -3.13
CA ARG A 332 24.63 6.77 -3.93
C ARG A 332 24.48 8.05 -3.10
N GLY A 333 24.54 7.95 -1.77
CA GLY A 333 24.41 9.08 -0.84
C GLY A 333 22.98 9.27 -0.30
N PHE A 334 22.72 10.46 0.24
CA PHE A 334 21.43 10.81 0.82
C PHE A 334 20.32 10.86 -0.24
N ILE A 335 19.19 10.23 0.09
CA ILE A 335 17.97 10.26 -0.73
C ILE A 335 16.84 10.84 0.13
N PRO A 336 16.34 12.05 -0.17
CA PRO A 336 15.28 12.68 0.60
C PRO A 336 14.01 11.84 0.67
N PHE A 337 13.49 11.68 1.89
CA PHE A 337 12.27 10.94 2.22
C PHE A 337 12.31 9.47 1.80
N ALA A 338 13.47 8.83 1.89
CA ALA A 338 13.67 7.41 1.62
C ALA A 338 14.40 6.72 2.78
N ARG A 339 14.79 5.44 2.60
CA ARG A 339 15.55 4.67 3.59
C ARG A 339 14.81 4.59 4.92
N VAL A 340 13.55 4.16 4.85
CA VAL A 340 12.65 4.04 6.00
C VAL A 340 11.79 2.77 5.88
N VAL A 341 11.29 2.29 7.02
CA VAL A 341 10.20 1.30 7.00
C VAL A 341 8.85 2.01 6.91
N HIS A 342 8.05 1.59 5.95
CA HIS A 342 6.76 2.21 5.68
C HIS A 342 5.62 1.20 5.56
N SER A 343 5.89 -0.10 5.77
CA SER A 343 4.84 -1.13 5.92
C SER A 343 3.93 -0.89 7.12
N LYS A 344 2.65 -1.29 7.01
CA LYS A 344 1.64 -1.29 8.07
C LYS A 344 1.12 -2.71 8.24
N LEU A 345 1.81 -3.48 9.07
CA LEU A 345 1.54 -4.89 9.29
C LEU A 345 1.18 -5.15 10.74
N MET A 346 0.29 -6.12 10.95
CA MET A 346 0.12 -6.75 12.25
C MET A 346 -0.14 -8.25 12.07
N THR A 347 0.34 -9.07 13.00
CA THR A 347 -0.09 -10.46 13.14
C THR A 347 -0.58 -10.72 14.56
N ILE A 348 -1.58 -11.59 14.70
CA ILE A 348 -2.17 -12.00 15.97
C ILE A 348 -2.17 -13.52 16.03
N ASP A 349 -1.56 -14.07 17.09
CA ASP A 349 -1.58 -15.49 17.46
C ASP A 349 -1.23 -16.49 16.34
N GLY A 350 -0.53 -16.03 15.29
CA GLY A 350 -0.21 -16.84 14.11
C GLY A 350 -1.41 -17.20 13.22
N THR A 351 -2.59 -16.61 13.46
CA THR A 351 -3.82 -16.95 12.73
C THR A 351 -4.39 -15.81 11.91
N THR A 352 -4.13 -14.56 12.30
CA THR A 352 -4.66 -13.37 11.64
C THR A 352 -3.52 -12.45 11.23
N ALA A 353 -3.56 -11.97 9.99
CA ALA A 353 -2.72 -10.88 9.51
C ALA A 353 -3.55 -9.62 9.24
N TRP A 354 -2.90 -8.48 9.33
CA TRP A 354 -3.38 -7.17 8.92
C TRP A 354 -2.34 -6.58 7.98
N VAL A 355 -2.78 -6.11 6.82
CA VAL A 355 -1.95 -5.35 5.86
C VAL A 355 -2.74 -4.14 5.41
N GLY A 356 -2.17 -2.95 5.45
CA GLY A 356 -2.87 -1.78 4.92
C GLY A 356 -2.05 -0.50 4.85
N THR A 357 -2.71 0.64 5.07
CA THR A 357 -2.18 1.95 4.70
C THR A 357 -1.99 2.91 5.87
N SER A 358 -2.61 2.67 7.04
CA SER A 358 -2.65 3.62 8.16
C SER A 358 -1.47 3.54 9.12
N ASN A 359 -0.83 4.67 9.39
CA ASN A 359 0.00 4.79 10.59
C ASN A 359 -0.90 4.75 11.85
N TRP A 360 -0.36 4.29 12.97
CA TRP A 360 -1.12 4.09 14.20
C TRP A 360 -1.11 5.36 15.05
N SER A 361 -1.82 6.37 14.54
CA SER A 361 -2.03 7.67 15.20
C SER A 361 -3.40 8.23 14.86
N GLY A 362 -3.88 9.18 15.67
CA GLY A 362 -5.09 9.92 15.36
C GLY A 362 -4.92 10.75 14.08
N GLY A 363 -6.00 10.94 13.34
CA GLY A 363 -6.02 11.47 11.98
C GLY A 363 -6.09 10.37 10.90
N TYR A 364 -5.49 9.20 11.11
CA TYR A 364 -5.47 8.13 10.10
C TYR A 364 -6.76 7.30 10.11
N PHE A 365 -7.24 6.92 11.29
CA PHE A 365 -8.38 6.01 11.46
C PHE A 365 -9.74 6.73 11.67
N ASP A 366 -9.74 7.97 12.15
CA ASP A 366 -10.92 8.79 12.43
C ASP A 366 -11.33 9.69 11.27
N ASN A 367 -10.35 10.26 10.54
CA ASN A 367 -10.61 11.36 9.62
C ASN A 367 -10.13 11.09 8.19
N SER A 368 -9.10 10.27 7.98
CA SER A 368 -8.49 10.06 6.66
C SER A 368 -9.04 8.83 5.96
N ARG A 369 -9.03 8.85 4.62
CA ARG A 369 -9.28 7.67 3.81
C ARG A 369 -8.08 6.73 3.91
N ASN A 370 -8.28 5.56 4.50
CA ASN A 370 -7.33 4.44 4.53
C ASN A 370 -8.07 3.12 4.31
N LEU A 371 -7.35 2.12 3.81
CA LEU A 371 -7.85 0.77 3.55
C LEU A 371 -6.92 -0.25 4.19
N GLU A 372 -7.50 -1.29 4.77
CA GLU A 372 -6.76 -2.33 5.47
C GLU A 372 -7.44 -3.68 5.26
N LEU A 373 -6.65 -4.72 5.14
CA LEU A 373 -7.14 -6.08 4.93
C LEU A 373 -6.89 -6.88 6.19
N VAL A 374 -7.97 -7.41 6.77
CA VAL A 374 -7.91 -8.41 7.82
C VAL A 374 -7.94 -9.78 7.15
N LEU A 375 -6.87 -10.54 7.31
CA LEU A 375 -6.68 -11.84 6.68
C LEU A 375 -6.69 -12.90 7.77
N ASN A 376 -7.86 -13.51 8.01
CA ASN A 376 -8.06 -14.63 8.92
C ASN A 376 -7.56 -15.93 8.28
N ASN A 377 -6.25 -15.99 8.07
CA ASN A 377 -5.60 -17.09 7.39
C ASN A 377 -4.20 -17.35 7.99
N ALA A 378 -4.01 -18.53 8.56
CA ALA A 378 -2.77 -18.90 9.25
C ALA A 378 -1.54 -18.91 8.33
N SER A 379 -1.69 -19.30 7.05
CA SER A 379 -0.56 -19.28 6.09
C SER A 379 -0.10 -17.86 5.81
N MET A 380 -1.03 -16.94 5.59
CA MET A 380 -0.72 -15.52 5.42
C MET A 380 -0.14 -14.91 6.69
N ALA A 381 -0.73 -15.19 7.85
CA ALA A 381 -0.20 -14.77 9.14
C ALA A 381 1.24 -15.25 9.34
N ALA A 382 1.54 -16.51 9.03
CA ALA A 382 2.89 -17.06 9.10
C ALA A 382 3.86 -16.37 8.14
N ARG A 383 3.45 -16.05 6.90
CA ARG A 383 4.35 -15.40 5.94
C ARG A 383 4.63 -13.93 6.31
N VAL A 384 3.61 -13.20 6.73
CA VAL A 384 3.76 -11.82 7.25
C VAL A 384 4.62 -11.84 8.52
N ASP A 385 4.44 -12.83 9.40
CA ASP A 385 5.25 -13.02 10.60
C ASP A 385 6.72 -13.32 10.29
N ALA A 386 6.99 -14.05 9.21
CA ALA A 386 8.36 -14.29 8.73
C ALA A 386 9.01 -12.99 8.21
N LEU A 387 8.28 -12.13 7.48
CA LEU A 387 8.78 -10.79 7.10
C LEU A 387 9.08 -9.93 8.33
N TYR A 388 8.14 -9.90 9.28
CA TYR A 388 8.30 -9.20 10.54
C TYR A 388 9.54 -9.71 11.28
N SER A 389 9.68 -11.02 11.44
CA SER A 389 10.77 -11.66 12.19
C SER A 389 12.13 -11.43 11.54
N GLN A 390 12.20 -11.43 10.20
CA GLN A 390 13.41 -11.07 9.47
C GLN A 390 13.86 -9.65 9.83
N LEU A 391 12.95 -8.68 9.78
CA LEU A 391 13.28 -7.29 10.10
C LEU A 391 13.60 -7.13 11.59
N TRP A 392 12.81 -7.73 12.47
CA TRP A 392 12.97 -7.69 13.94
C TRP A 392 14.34 -8.20 14.39
N ASN A 393 14.84 -9.26 13.75
CA ASN A 393 16.13 -9.88 14.07
C ASN A 393 17.30 -9.32 13.26
N SER A 394 17.03 -8.41 12.32
CA SER A 394 18.07 -7.79 11.51
C SER A 394 18.91 -6.79 12.31
N ARG A 395 20.07 -6.43 11.76
CA ARG A 395 20.90 -5.32 12.25
C ARG A 395 20.22 -3.94 12.19
N TYR A 396 19.08 -3.83 11.50
CA TYR A 396 18.37 -2.58 11.31
C TYR A 396 17.43 -2.25 12.47
N ALA A 397 17.04 -3.24 13.28
CA ALA A 397 16.08 -3.08 14.36
C ALA A 397 16.77 -3.14 15.74
N ALA A 398 16.75 -2.03 16.48
CA ALA A 398 17.35 -1.92 17.81
C ALA A 398 16.28 -1.63 18.88
N PRO A 399 16.36 -2.20 20.09
CA PRO A 399 15.47 -1.82 21.19
C PRO A 399 15.50 -0.31 21.46
N ILE A 400 14.33 0.27 21.76
CA ILE A 400 14.28 1.67 22.18
C ILE A 400 14.97 1.84 23.54
N LYS A 401 15.90 2.80 23.61
CA LYS A 401 16.54 3.27 24.85
C LYS A 401 15.67 4.33 25.53
N VAL A 402 15.22 4.05 26.75
CA VAL A 402 14.32 4.94 27.53
C VAL A 402 15.07 6.18 28.04
N ASP A 403 16.33 6.01 28.41
CA ASP A 403 17.24 7.02 28.97
C ASP A 403 17.97 7.88 27.92
N PHE A 404 17.83 7.57 26.63
CA PHE A 404 18.52 8.27 25.54
C PHE A 404 17.67 9.40 24.96
N ASP A 405 18.22 10.62 24.81
CA ASP A 405 17.56 11.69 24.06
C ASP A 405 17.88 11.54 22.57
N TYR A 406 16.88 11.18 21.78
CA TYR A 406 17.05 10.96 20.35
C TYR A 406 17.13 12.29 19.60
N PRO A 407 18.03 12.43 18.61
CA PRO A 407 18.03 13.59 17.73
C PRO A 407 16.73 13.65 16.94
N VAL A 408 16.32 14.86 16.57
CA VAL A 408 15.15 15.06 15.71
C VAL A 408 15.45 14.43 14.34
N PRO A 409 14.58 13.54 13.83
CA PRO A 409 14.75 13.02 12.48
C PRO A 409 14.56 14.12 11.43
N HIS A 410 15.40 14.13 10.40
CA HIS A 410 15.29 15.05 9.27
C HIS A 410 15.13 14.28 7.93
N PRO A 411 13.94 13.69 7.65
CA PRO A 411 13.74 12.86 6.46
C PRO A 411 14.10 13.52 5.13
N GLY A 412 13.96 14.84 5.02
CA GLY A 412 14.12 15.58 3.78
C GLY A 412 15.44 16.34 3.60
N ARG A 413 16.38 16.26 4.53
CA ARG A 413 17.66 17.00 4.47
C ARG A 413 18.83 16.12 4.89
N GLU A 414 19.95 16.26 4.18
CA GLU A 414 21.22 15.69 4.61
C GLU A 414 21.71 16.47 5.84
N PHE A 415 22.31 15.78 6.81
CA PHE A 415 22.94 16.46 7.93
C PHE A 415 24.28 17.03 7.43
N GLU A 416 24.46 18.34 7.54
CA GLU A 416 25.75 19.02 7.36
C GLU A 416 26.75 18.67 8.47
#